data_AF-A0A969G9R4-F1
#
_entry.id   AF-A0A969G9R4-F1
#
_cell.length_a   1.000
_cell.length_b   1.000
_cell.length_c   1.000
_cell.angle_alpha   90.00
_cell.angle_beta   90.00
_cell.angle_gamma   90.00
#
_symmetry.space_group_name_H-M   'P 1'
#
loop_
_entity.id
_entity.type
_entity.pdbx_description
1 polymer ?
#
loop_
_entity_poly.entity_id
_entity_poly.type
_entity_poly.pdbx_seq_one_letter_code
_entity_poly.pdbx_strand_id
1 'polypeptide(L)'
;MDIQYEQNIGYVAIDILKYPDTLMGIYTHKTSVTNDYEPGFFSFREGPPLLDAINSITKTYDILPNLLIIDGHGIAHPRKFGVASYLGVYTNLPSIGVAKNTLLKYEGELGNERGSILPIF
;
A
#
# COMPACT_ATOMS: atom_id res chain seq x y z
N MET A 1 4.85 0.91 3.34
CA MET A 1 5.10 1.66 2.09
C MET A 1 4.00 2.69 1.92
N ASP A 2 4.39 3.89 1.52
CA ASP A 2 3.50 5.05 1.34
C ASP A 2 3.96 5.86 0.11
N ILE A 3 3.07 6.70 -0.41
CA ILE A 3 3.34 7.58 -1.55
C ILE A 3 2.83 9.00 -1.29
N GLN A 4 3.66 9.98 -1.62
CA GLN A 4 3.30 11.39 -1.62
C GLN A 4 3.43 11.97 -3.03
N TYR A 5 2.56 12.93 -3.37
CA TYR A 5 2.59 13.61 -4.66
C TYR A 5 2.99 15.07 -4.54
N GLU A 6 3.76 15.53 -5.53
CA GLU A 6 4.02 16.93 -5.82
C GLU A 6 3.80 17.14 -7.32
N GLN A 7 2.73 17.86 -7.70
CA GLN A 7 2.31 17.98 -9.10
C GLN A 7 2.13 16.60 -9.76
N ASN A 8 2.92 16.31 -10.79
CA ASN A 8 2.92 15.05 -11.54
C ASN A 8 4.07 14.13 -11.11
N ILE A 9 4.63 14.33 -9.93
CA ILE A 9 5.72 13.52 -9.38
C ILE A 9 5.19 12.76 -8.16
N GLY A 10 5.39 11.44 -8.17
CA GLY A 10 5.19 10.58 -7.02
C GLY A 10 6.52 10.29 -6.33
N TYR A 11 6.53 10.38 -5.00
CA TYR A 11 7.62 9.98 -4.13
C TYR A 11 7.15 8.82 -3.27
N VAL A 12 7.74 7.64 -3.49
CA VAL A 12 7.43 6.41 -2.74
C VAL A 12 8.51 6.18 -1.70
N ALA A 13 8.11 5.82 -0.49
CA ALA A 13 9.01 5.39 0.59
C ALA A 13 8.72 3.93 0.99
N ILE A 14 9.79 3.12 1.08
CA ILE A 14 9.73 1.69 1.41
C ILE A 14 10.74 1.39 2.51
N ASP A 15 10.23 0.94 3.65
CA ASP A 15 11.04 0.35 4.72
C ASP A 15 11.08 -1.16 4.53
N ILE A 16 12.28 -1.73 4.50
CA ILE A 16 12.47 -3.19 4.49
C ILE A 16 12.77 -3.64 5.90
N LEU A 17 11.90 -4.50 6.42
CA LEU A 17 11.96 -5.01 7.78
C LEU A 17 12.22 -6.52 7.73
N LYS A 18 13.09 -7.00 8.60
CA LYS A 18 13.19 -8.40 8.97
C LYS A 18 12.39 -8.61 10.25
N TYR A 19 11.35 -9.43 10.16
CA TYR A 19 10.51 -9.79 11.29
C TYR A 19 11.36 -10.44 12.42
N PRO A 20 11.11 -10.11 13.70
CA PRO A 20 9.98 -9.30 14.16
C PRO A 20 10.20 -7.77 14.12
N ASP A 21 11.41 -7.25 14.31
CA ASP A 21 11.58 -5.80 14.56
C ASP A 21 12.91 -5.20 14.06
N THR A 22 13.57 -5.85 13.09
CA THR A 22 14.84 -5.33 12.55
C THR A 22 14.62 -4.52 11.27
N LEU A 23 15.01 -3.23 11.27
CA LEU A 23 15.08 -2.42 10.05
C LEU A 23 16.33 -2.80 9.23
N MET A 24 16.12 -3.28 8.01
CA MET A 24 17.18 -3.62 7.07
C MET A 24 17.60 -2.43 6.20
N GLY A 25 16.67 -1.53 5.89
CA GLY A 25 16.95 -0.36 5.07
C GLY A 25 15.70 0.45 4.74
N ILE A 26 15.93 1.69 4.32
CA ILE A 26 14.89 2.63 3.85
C ILE A 26 15.25 3.00 2.42
N TYR A 27 14.27 2.91 1.54
CA TYR A 27 14.42 3.19 0.12
C TYR A 27 13.38 4.19 -0.33
N THR A 28 13.80 5.10 -1.20
CA THR A 28 12.90 6.06 -1.82
C THR A 28 12.94 5.90 -3.33
N HIS A 29 11.80 6.09 -3.97
CA HIS A 29 11.67 6.01 -5.42
C HIS A 29 10.89 7.22 -5.91
N LYS A 30 11.45 7.92 -6.89
CA LYS A 30 10.83 9.09 -7.52
C LYS A 30 10.38 8.69 -8.92
N THR A 31 9.12 8.94 -9.25
CA THR A 31 8.58 8.57 -10.55
C THR A 31 7.57 9.61 -11.04
N SER A 32 7.40 9.69 -12.37
CA SER A 32 6.41 10.59 -12.98
C SER A 32 5.05 9.90 -13.02
N VAL A 33 4.00 10.63 -12.64
CA VAL A 33 2.63 10.13 -12.54
C VAL A 33 1.82 10.88 -13.59
N THR A 34 1.51 10.20 -14.69
CA THR A 34 0.83 10.82 -15.84
C THR A 34 -0.68 10.57 -15.88
N ASN A 35 -1.20 9.76 -14.96
CA ASN A 35 -2.63 9.47 -14.90
C ASN A 35 -3.36 10.56 -14.11
N ASP A 36 -4.38 11.15 -14.75
CA ASP A 36 -5.28 12.07 -14.08
C ASP A 36 -6.04 11.37 -12.94
N TYR A 37 -6.37 12.12 -11.88
CA TYR A 37 -7.19 11.60 -10.79
C TYR A 37 -8.63 11.40 -11.26
N GLU A 38 -9.06 10.15 -11.38
CA GLU A 38 -10.46 9.81 -11.55
C GLU A 38 -11.07 9.33 -10.21
N PRO A 39 -12.14 9.98 -9.70
CA PRO A 39 -12.82 9.56 -8.49
C PRO A 39 -13.25 8.09 -8.54
N GLY A 40 -12.70 7.27 -7.64
CA GLY A 40 -12.96 5.83 -7.60
C GLY A 40 -11.95 4.96 -8.35
N PHE A 41 -11.02 5.53 -9.11
CA PHE A 41 -9.90 4.81 -9.73
C PHE A 41 -8.56 5.13 -9.05
N PHE A 42 -8.60 5.44 -7.75
CA PHE A 42 -7.43 5.84 -6.97
C PHE A 42 -6.27 4.84 -7.08
N SER A 43 -6.55 3.54 -7.08
CA SER A 43 -5.54 2.48 -7.26
C SER A 43 -4.81 2.54 -8.59
N PHE A 44 -5.35 3.19 -9.63
CA PHE A 44 -4.67 3.38 -10.92
C PHE A 44 -3.73 4.57 -10.93
N ARG A 45 -3.88 5.51 -10.00
CA ARG A 45 -2.93 6.60 -9.79
C ARG A 45 -1.78 6.16 -8.88
N GLU A 46 -2.08 5.41 -7.82
CA GLU A 46 -1.07 4.99 -6.83
C GLU A 46 -0.40 3.64 -7.14
N GLY A 47 -1.14 2.71 -7.75
CA GLY A 47 -0.65 1.37 -8.02
C GLY A 47 0.58 1.34 -8.91
N PRO A 48 0.58 2.02 -10.09
CA PRO A 48 1.75 2.05 -10.97
C PRO A 48 3.04 2.59 -10.32
N PRO A 49 3.05 3.76 -9.64
CA PRO A 49 4.28 4.26 -9.03
C PRO A 49 4.77 3.38 -7.87
N LEU A 50 3.86 2.79 -7.09
CA LEU A 50 4.23 1.82 -6.04
C LEU A 50 4.81 0.53 -6.62
N LEU A 51 4.21 0.00 -7.70
CA LEU A 51 4.70 -1.18 -8.40
C LEU A 51 6.09 -0.95 -9.01
N ASP A 52 6.30 0.23 -9.61
CA ASP A 52 7.59 0.64 -10.14
C ASP A 52 8.66 0.70 -9.03
N ALA A 53 8.33 1.26 -7.87
CA ALA A 53 9.22 1.30 -6.71
C ALA A 53 9.58 -0.11 -6.20
N ILE A 54 8.62 -1.03 -6.09
CA ILE A 54 8.87 -2.43 -5.70
C ILE A 54 9.83 -3.10 -6.69
N ASN A 55 9.53 -3.00 -7.99
CA ASN A 55 10.36 -3.58 -9.04
C ASN A 55 11.77 -3.00 -9.06
N SER A 56 11.90 -1.69 -8.83
CA SER A 56 13.18 -0.98 -8.72
C SER A 56 14.02 -1.53 -7.56
N ILE A 57 13.44 -1.66 -6.37
CA ILE A 57 14.15 -2.18 -5.18
C ILE A 57 14.54 -3.64 -5.38
N THR A 58 13.62 -4.49 -5.84
CA THR A 58 13.91 -5.91 -6.06
C THR A 58 15.06 -6.11 -7.04
N LYS A 59 15.12 -5.32 -8.12
CA LYS A 59 16.22 -5.39 -9.08
C LYS A 59 17.52 -4.79 -8.56
N THR A 60 17.45 -3.67 -7.83
CA THR A 60 18.65 -2.91 -7.42
C THR A 60 19.35 -3.55 -6.23
N TYR A 61 18.59 -4.12 -5.29
CA TYR A 61 19.12 -4.64 -4.03
C TYR A 61 19.03 -6.16 -3.91
N ASP A 62 18.48 -6.85 -4.91
CA ASP A 62 18.24 -8.30 -4.90
C ASP A 62 17.41 -8.76 -3.69
N ILE A 63 16.39 -7.96 -3.35
CA ILE A 63 15.49 -8.20 -2.21
C ILE A 63 14.10 -8.56 -2.73
N LEU A 64 13.61 -9.74 -2.38
CA LEU A 64 12.22 -10.15 -2.58
C LEU A 64 11.49 -10.22 -1.23
N PRO A 65 10.57 -9.29 -0.91
CA PRO A 65 9.86 -9.32 0.35
C PRO A 65 8.86 -10.49 0.41
N ASN A 66 8.68 -11.08 1.59
CA ASN A 66 7.67 -12.13 1.79
C ASN A 66 6.25 -11.57 1.97
N LEU A 67 6.14 -10.29 2.32
CA LEU A 67 4.88 -9.60 2.58
C LEU A 67 5.02 -8.11 2.25
N LEU A 68 4.02 -7.56 1.59
CA LEU A 68 3.87 -6.12 1.37
C LEU A 68 2.89 -5.55 2.40
N ILE A 69 3.26 -4.44 3.05
CA ILE A 69 2.39 -3.64 3.92
C ILE A 69 2.27 -2.24 3.33
N ILE A 70 1.04 -1.85 2.99
CA ILE A 70 0.75 -0.65 2.22
C ILE A 70 -0.18 0.27 3.02
N ASP A 71 0.13 1.57 3.10
CA ASP A 71 -0.81 2.58 3.59
C ASP A 71 -1.93 2.73 2.56
N GLY A 72 -3.07 2.08 2.80
CA GLY A 72 -4.17 2.01 1.84
C GLY A 72 -5.04 0.77 2.00
N HIS A 73 -6.09 0.66 1.19
CA HIS A 73 -7.05 -0.46 1.28
C HIS A 73 -6.64 -1.66 0.43
N GLY A 74 -7.05 -2.86 0.88
CA GLY A 74 -7.06 -4.09 0.09
C GLY A 74 -8.48 -4.48 -0.31
N ILE A 75 -8.94 -5.64 0.17
CA ILE A 75 -10.31 -6.15 -0.06
C ILE A 75 -11.36 -5.23 0.61
N ALA A 76 -10.98 -4.50 1.66
CA ALA A 76 -11.80 -3.50 2.34
C ALA A 76 -11.95 -2.20 1.50
N HIS A 77 -12.39 -2.34 0.24
CA HIS A 77 -12.66 -1.27 -0.70
C HIS A 77 -14.06 -1.49 -1.30
N PRO A 78 -14.83 -0.47 -1.70
CA PRO A 78 -16.18 -0.65 -2.26
C PRO A 78 -16.25 -1.61 -3.46
N ARG A 79 -15.15 -1.74 -4.20
CA ARG A 79 -15.01 -2.67 -5.35
C ARG A 79 -14.25 -3.95 -5.02
N LYS A 80 -13.98 -4.23 -3.74
CA LYS A 80 -13.14 -5.36 -3.25
C LYS A 80 -11.72 -5.40 -3.83
N PHE A 81 -11.25 -4.28 -4.36
CA PHE A 81 -9.99 -4.16 -5.08
C PHE A 81 -9.38 -2.78 -4.83
N GLY A 82 -8.68 -2.64 -3.70
CA GLY A 82 -7.86 -1.47 -3.37
C GLY A 82 -6.41 -1.61 -3.83
N VAL A 83 -5.57 -0.63 -3.46
CA VAL A 83 -4.15 -0.57 -3.89
C VAL A 83 -3.33 -1.77 -3.40
N ALA A 84 -3.58 -2.27 -2.18
CA ALA A 84 -2.89 -3.45 -1.69
C ALA A 84 -3.23 -4.69 -2.53
N SER A 85 -4.51 -4.88 -2.87
CA SER A 85 -4.97 -5.96 -3.75
C SER A 85 -4.39 -5.85 -5.16
N TYR A 86 -4.35 -4.64 -5.73
CA TYR A 86 -3.69 -4.35 -7.00
C TYR A 86 -2.23 -4.82 -6.95
N LEU A 87 -1.47 -4.38 -5.96
CA LEU A 87 -0.06 -4.72 -5.85
C LEU A 87 0.15 -6.22 -5.65
N GLY A 88 -0.64 -6.88 -4.80
CA GLY A 88 -0.55 -8.32 -4.61
C GLY A 88 -0.77 -9.10 -5.91
N VAL A 89 -1.73 -8.70 -6.74
CA VAL A 89 -1.99 -9.32 -8.04
C VAL A 89 -0.84 -9.11 -9.03
N TYR A 90 -0.34 -7.87 -9.15
CA TYR A 90 0.70 -7.56 -10.14
C TYR A 90 2.10 -8.03 -9.75
N THR A 91 2.38 -8.14 -8.44
CA THR A 91 3.67 -8.64 -7.92
C THR A 91 3.66 -10.15 -7.66
N ASN A 92 2.47 -10.76 -7.59
CA ASN A 92 2.27 -12.13 -7.10
C ASN A 92 2.85 -12.34 -5.68
N LEU A 93 2.79 -11.31 -4.83
CA LEU A 93 3.23 -11.34 -3.44
C LEU A 93 2.04 -11.20 -2.48
N PRO A 94 2.09 -11.80 -1.29
CA PRO A 94 1.15 -11.49 -0.22
C PRO A 94 1.16 -9.98 0.11
N SER A 95 -0.02 -9.40 0.28
CA SER A 95 -0.17 -7.95 0.51
C SER A 95 -1.27 -7.65 1.53
N ILE A 96 -1.00 -6.75 2.46
CA ILE A 96 -1.97 -6.23 3.44
C ILE A 96 -2.06 -4.72 3.29
N GLY A 97 -3.29 -4.21 3.21
CA GLY A 97 -3.57 -2.78 3.28
C GLY A 97 -3.90 -2.35 4.70
N VAL A 98 -3.23 -1.31 5.19
CA VAL A 98 -3.44 -0.70 6.50
C VAL A 98 -3.86 0.75 6.27
N ALA A 99 -5.16 0.99 6.18
CA ALA A 99 -5.72 2.32 5.95
C ALA A 99 -6.11 3.01 7.27
N LYS A 100 -5.97 4.34 7.31
CA LYS A 100 -6.31 5.17 8.48
C LYS A 100 -7.82 5.34 8.67
N ASN A 101 -8.59 5.26 7.59
CA ASN A 101 -10.05 5.40 7.59
C ASN A 101 -10.67 4.29 6.74
N THR A 102 -11.85 3.81 7.12
CA THR A 102 -12.61 2.86 6.30
C THR A 102 -13.34 3.56 5.15
N LEU A 103 -13.45 2.89 4.00
CA LEU A 103 -14.33 3.29 2.89
C LEU A 103 -15.68 2.56 2.93
N LEU A 104 -15.80 1.56 3.81
CA LEU A 104 -16.98 0.74 3.97
C LEU A 104 -17.76 1.20 5.20
N LYS A 105 -19.08 1.09 5.12
CA LYS A 105 -19.94 1.23 6.28
C LYS A 105 -19.72 0.04 7.21
N TYR A 106 -19.78 0.28 8.50
CA TYR A 106 -19.70 -0.74 9.54
C TYR A 106 -20.64 -0.36 10.68
N GLU A 107 -21.00 -1.34 11.50
CA GLU A 107 -21.84 -1.16 12.67
C GLU A 107 -21.07 -1.59 13.92
N GLY A 108 -21.39 -0.98 15.06
CA GLY A 108 -20.73 -1.22 16.34
C GLY A 108 -19.67 -0.18 16.70
N GLU A 109 -19.10 -0.34 17.90
CA GLU A 109 -18.07 0.55 18.46
C GLU A 109 -16.76 -0.22 18.62
N LEU A 110 -15.65 0.41 18.20
CA LEU A 110 -14.32 -0.15 18.41
C LEU A 110 -13.89 0.10 19.86
N GLY A 111 -13.45 -0.96 20.56
CA GLY A 111 -12.91 -0.82 21.92
C GLY A 111 -11.64 0.04 21.95
N ASN A 112 -11.42 0.76 23.07
CA ASN A 112 -10.27 1.65 23.24
C ASN A 112 -8.96 0.92 23.60
N GLU A 113 -9.02 -0.36 23.95
CA GLU A 113 -7.85 -1.15 24.34
C GLU A 113 -7.04 -1.58 23.10
N ARG A 114 -5.70 -1.57 23.22
CA ARG A 114 -4.82 -2.04 22.15
C ARG A 114 -5.15 -3.48 21.78
N GLY A 115 -5.37 -3.74 20.49
CA GLY A 115 -5.75 -5.05 19.99
C GLY A 115 -7.26 -5.31 19.95
N SER A 116 -8.09 -4.33 20.32
CA SER A 116 -9.52 -4.36 20.01
C SER A 116 -9.75 -4.45 18.50
N ILE A 117 -10.74 -5.26 18.08
CA ILE A 117 -11.06 -5.48 16.67
C ILE A 117 -12.55 -5.29 16.47
N LEU A 118 -12.91 -4.55 15.40
CA LEU A 118 -14.28 -4.46 14.90
C LEU A 118 -14.29 -4.90 13.43
N PRO A 119 -14.98 -6.01 13.09
CA PRO A 119 -15.04 -6.49 11.72
C PRO A 119 -15.69 -5.47 10.77
N ILE A 120 -15.11 -5.33 9.58
CA ILE A 120 -15.69 -4.57 8.47
C ILE A 120 -15.89 -5.53 7.29
N PHE A 121 -17.06 -5.49 6.67
CA PHE A 121 -17.46 -6.41 5.60
C PHE A 121 -17.76 -5.68 4.29
#